data_AF-A0A381UNM1-F1
#
_entry.id   AF-A0A381UNM1-F1
#
_cell.length_a   1.000
_cell.length_b   1.000
_cell.length_c   1.000
_cell.angle_alpha   90.00
_cell.angle_beta   90.00
_cell.angle_gamma   90.00
#
_symmetry.space_group_name_H-M   'P 1'
#
loop_
_entity.id
_entity.type
_entity.pdbx_description
1 polymer ?
#
loop_
_entity_poly.entity_id
_entity_poly.type
_entity_poly.pdbx_seq_one_letter_code
_entity_poly.pdbx_strand_id
1 'polypeptide(L)'
;MKSKLIFVMLINILLGESIFSSKEFKARRLNLAKKMELGSIAILQGAPSETGYVKFRQYNEFYYLTGIETPHSYVIIKGQTGETTLYLPNKNNRRERSEGPLLSAEDITEVKALNNVDQVASVEMMGEHLWRMRMRSKPIVYLYQSPPERHAE
;
A
#
# COMPACT_ATOMS: atom_id res chain seq x y z
N MET A 1 11.26 -14.10 28.33
CA MET A 1 10.61 -13.28 27.28
C MET A 1 10.96 -13.69 25.84
N LYS A 2 12.22 -14.02 25.52
CA LYS A 2 12.64 -14.41 24.16
C LYS A 2 11.98 -15.69 23.60
N SER A 3 11.71 -16.68 24.47
CA SER A 3 11.07 -17.96 24.06
C SER A 3 9.60 -17.83 23.65
N LYS A 4 8.82 -16.96 24.32
CA LYS A 4 7.43 -16.68 23.94
C LYS A 4 7.33 -15.98 22.59
N LEU A 5 8.30 -15.12 22.27
CA LEU A 5 8.33 -14.37 21.01
C LEU A 5 8.60 -15.28 19.81
N ILE A 6 9.52 -16.24 19.95
CA ILE A 6 9.85 -17.24 18.92
C ILE A 6 8.66 -18.16 18.66
N PHE A 7 7.94 -18.57 19.71
CA PHE A 7 6.78 -19.46 19.60
C PHE A 7 5.59 -18.79 18.88
N VAL A 8 5.32 -17.51 19.17
CA VAL A 8 4.28 -16.74 18.47
C VAL A 8 4.66 -16.51 17.00
N MET A 9 5.93 -16.27 16.71
CA MET A 9 6.40 -16.09 15.34
C MET A 9 6.28 -17.38 14.51
N LEU A 10 6.57 -18.54 15.10
CA LEU A 10 6.38 -19.86 14.46
C LEU A 10 4.92 -20.19 14.17
N ILE A 11 3.99 -19.79 15.05
CA ILE A 11 2.55 -19.98 14.87
C ILE A 11 2.02 -19.11 13.71
N ASN A 12 2.45 -17.85 13.61
CA ASN A 12 2.02 -16.96 12.54
C ASN A 12 2.51 -17.44 11.15
N ILE A 13 3.73 -18.00 11.09
CA ILE A 13 4.27 -18.64 9.88
C ILE A 13 3.42 -19.85 9.47
N LEU A 14 2.92 -20.62 10.43
CA LEU A 14 2.12 -21.83 10.18
C LEU A 14 0.66 -21.50 9.75
N LEU A 15 0.12 -20.36 10.17
CA LEU A 15 -1.27 -19.94 9.89
C LEU A 15 -1.42 -19.09 8.64
N GLY A 16 -0.33 -18.71 7.97
CA GLY A 16 -0.39 -17.85 6.78
C GLY A 16 -0.90 -16.43 7.07
N GLU A 17 -0.97 -16.03 8.33
CA GLU A 17 -1.24 -14.65 8.72
C GLU A 17 -0.03 -13.77 8.35
N SER A 18 -0.30 -12.54 7.90
CA SER A 18 0.72 -11.52 7.66
C SER A 18 1.70 -11.50 8.83
N ILE A 19 2.96 -11.88 8.57
CA ILE A 19 4.03 -11.91 9.59
C ILE A 19 4.26 -10.49 10.16
N PHE A 20 3.79 -9.46 9.46
CA PHE A 20 3.93 -8.06 9.83
C PHE A 20 2.67 -7.49 10.48
N SER A 21 2.87 -6.76 11.58
CA SER A 21 1.78 -6.06 12.26
C SER A 21 1.45 -4.74 11.56
N SER A 22 0.22 -4.24 11.76
CA SER A 22 -0.21 -2.93 11.25
C SER A 22 0.71 -1.79 11.71
N LYS A 23 1.23 -1.87 12.96
CA LYS A 23 2.21 -0.92 13.51
C LYS A 23 3.54 -0.96 12.77
N GLU A 24 3.96 -2.13 12.32
CA GLU A 24 5.21 -2.29 11.57
C GLU A 24 5.12 -1.62 10.20
N PHE A 25 4.01 -1.79 9.48
CA PHE A 25 3.79 -1.08 8.21
C PHE A 25 3.84 0.45 8.39
N LYS A 26 3.20 0.97 9.44
CA LYS A 26 3.29 2.41 9.78
C LYS A 26 4.73 2.84 10.06
N ALA A 27 5.48 2.06 10.84
CA ALA A 27 6.87 2.37 11.15
C ALA A 27 7.75 2.39 9.90
N ARG A 28 7.54 1.45 8.96
CA ARG A 28 8.26 1.41 7.67
C ARG A 28 7.97 2.65 6.82
N ARG A 29 6.69 3.04 6.69
CA ARG A 29 6.31 4.25 5.95
C ARG A 29 6.85 5.53 6.60
N LEU A 30 6.86 5.60 7.93
CA LEU A 30 7.46 6.72 8.65
C LEU A 30 8.97 6.80 8.42
N ASN A 31 9.67 5.66 8.42
CA ASN A 31 11.11 5.61 8.16
C ASN A 31 11.46 6.02 6.72
N LEU A 32 10.62 5.66 5.75
CA LEU A 32 10.74 6.17 4.37
C LEU A 32 10.52 7.69 4.35
N ALA A 33 9.42 8.17 4.95
CA ALA A 33 9.04 9.58 4.96
C ALA A 33 10.12 10.48 5.57
N LYS A 34 10.82 10.04 6.62
CA LYS A 34 11.92 10.77 7.26
C LYS A 34 13.13 11.02 6.35
N LYS A 35 13.26 10.25 5.27
CA LYS A 35 14.33 10.42 4.27
C LYS A 35 13.93 11.34 3.13
N MET A 36 12.66 11.75 3.08
CA MET A 36 12.10 12.60 2.05
C MET A 36 12.04 14.05 2.52
N GLU A 37 12.06 14.97 1.57
CA GLU A 37 12.00 16.41 1.85
C GLU A 37 10.65 16.85 2.43
N LEU A 38 10.67 17.96 3.17
CA LEU A 38 9.44 18.56 3.70
C LEU A 38 8.52 18.99 2.56
N GLY A 39 7.23 18.64 2.66
CA GLY A 39 6.25 18.99 1.64
C GLY A 39 6.31 18.11 0.38
N SER A 40 7.14 17.06 0.37
CA SER A 40 7.17 16.07 -0.70
C SER A 40 6.15 14.94 -0.48
N ILE A 41 5.89 14.19 -1.55
CA ILE A 41 5.10 12.96 -1.53
C ILE A 41 5.83 11.84 -2.27
N ALA A 42 5.66 10.60 -1.82
CA ALA A 42 6.02 9.41 -2.55
C ALA A 42 4.74 8.76 -3.08
N ILE A 43 4.75 8.38 -4.35
CA ILE A 43 3.66 7.66 -5.00
C ILE A 43 4.19 6.31 -5.45
N LEU A 44 3.54 5.24 -4.98
CA LEU A 44 3.85 3.87 -5.39
C LEU A 44 2.62 3.24 -6.02
N GLN A 45 2.84 2.59 -7.15
CA GLN A 45 1.86 1.77 -7.85
C GLN A 45 2.04 0.30 -7.46
N GLY A 46 0.93 -0.36 -7.14
CA GLY A 46 0.87 -1.80 -6.96
C GLY A 46 0.78 -2.55 -8.28
N ALA A 47 1.04 -3.85 -8.25
CA ALA A 47 0.99 -4.73 -9.39
C ALA A 47 -0.42 -4.76 -10.04
N PRO A 48 -0.51 -4.82 -11.38
CA PRO A 48 -1.76 -5.07 -12.06
C PRO A 48 -2.24 -6.50 -11.83
N SER A 49 -3.51 -6.79 -12.11
CA SER A 49 -4.00 -8.16 -12.14
C SER A 49 -3.25 -8.99 -13.19
N GLU A 50 -2.95 -10.23 -12.85
CA GLU A 50 -2.32 -11.18 -13.76
C GLU A 50 -3.29 -11.61 -14.86
N THR A 51 -2.77 -11.88 -16.06
CA THR A 51 -3.57 -12.47 -17.14
C THR A 51 -3.61 -13.98 -17.00
N GLY A 52 -4.82 -14.57 -16.94
CA GLY A 52 -5.01 -16.02 -16.88
C GLY A 52 -5.12 -16.57 -15.45
N TYR A 53 -5.03 -17.90 -15.30
CA TYR A 53 -5.22 -18.60 -14.02
C TYR A 53 -3.92 -18.68 -13.21
N VAL A 54 -3.29 -17.55 -12.93
CA VAL A 54 -2.08 -17.46 -12.12
C VAL A 54 -2.41 -16.79 -10.79
N LYS A 55 -1.81 -17.27 -9.70
CA LYS A 55 -1.94 -16.62 -8.40
C LYS A 55 -1.29 -15.24 -8.45
N PHE A 56 -2.04 -14.21 -8.10
CA PHE A 56 -1.55 -12.83 -8.02
C PHE A 56 -0.36 -12.71 -7.07
N ARG A 57 0.61 -11.86 -7.44
CA ARG A 57 1.74 -11.47 -6.60
C ARG A 57 1.94 -9.96 -6.64
N GLN A 58 1.98 -9.36 -5.45
CA GLN A 58 2.26 -7.94 -5.31
C GLN A 58 3.76 -7.62 -5.48
N TYR A 59 4.07 -6.39 -5.91
CA TYR A 59 5.44 -5.89 -5.86
C TYR A 59 5.97 -5.84 -4.41
N ASN A 60 7.21 -6.28 -4.23
CA ASN A 60 7.79 -6.47 -2.90
C ASN A 60 7.81 -5.16 -2.10
N GLU A 61 8.16 -4.04 -2.73
CA GLU A 61 8.27 -2.73 -2.10
C GLU A 61 6.90 -2.18 -1.69
N PHE A 62 5.89 -2.39 -2.55
CA PHE A 62 4.51 -2.02 -2.25
C PHE A 62 3.98 -2.83 -1.08
N TYR A 63 4.15 -4.15 -1.10
CA TYR A 63 3.73 -5.03 0.00
C TYR A 63 4.50 -4.72 1.29
N TYR A 64 5.81 -4.49 1.20
CA TYR A 64 6.66 -4.17 2.35
C TYR A 64 6.17 -2.92 3.09
N LEU A 65 5.69 -1.90 2.37
CA LEU A 65 5.21 -0.65 2.95
C LEU A 65 3.73 -0.68 3.35
N THR A 66 2.90 -1.50 2.71
CA THR A 66 1.44 -1.44 2.85
C THR A 66 0.80 -2.70 3.39
N GLY A 67 1.35 -3.88 3.10
CA GLY A 67 0.71 -5.18 3.36
C GLY A 67 -0.48 -5.49 2.46
N ILE A 68 -0.69 -4.73 1.38
CA ILE A 68 -1.86 -4.86 0.51
C ILE A 68 -1.59 -5.82 -0.64
N GLU A 69 -2.49 -6.80 -0.78
CA GLU A 69 -2.48 -7.78 -1.87
C GLU A 69 -3.59 -7.53 -2.90
N THR A 70 -4.30 -6.41 -2.81
CA THR A 70 -5.28 -6.02 -3.82
C THR A 70 -4.56 -5.49 -5.07
N PRO A 71 -4.78 -6.06 -6.26
CA PRO A 71 -4.22 -5.55 -7.51
C PRO A 71 -4.71 -4.13 -7.82
N HIS A 72 -4.01 -3.42 -8.70
CA HIS A 72 -4.37 -2.07 -9.16
C HIS A 72 -4.53 -1.04 -8.03
N SER A 73 -3.82 -1.27 -6.91
CA SER A 73 -3.80 -0.36 -5.77
C SER A 73 -2.69 0.68 -5.91
N TYR A 74 -2.85 1.83 -5.26
CA TYR A 74 -1.83 2.87 -5.18
C TYR A 74 -1.68 3.35 -3.74
N VAL A 75 -0.52 3.90 -3.39
CA VAL A 75 -0.31 4.56 -2.10
C VAL A 75 0.40 5.88 -2.30
N ILE A 76 -0.06 6.90 -1.56
CA ILE A 76 0.63 8.17 -1.41
C ILE A 76 1.11 8.28 0.04
N ILE A 77 2.40 8.58 0.22
CA ILE A 77 3.02 8.79 1.54
C ILE A 77 3.58 10.21 1.58
N LYS A 78 3.16 11.03 2.54
CA LYS A 78 3.73 12.37 2.73
C LYS A 78 5.10 12.30 3.39
N GLY A 79 6.06 13.07 2.87
CA GLY A 79 7.39 13.23 3.44
C GLY A 79 7.33 13.79 4.86
N GLN A 80 8.30 13.40 5.68
CA GLN A 80 8.43 13.67 7.12
C GLN A 80 7.32 13.10 8.01
N THR A 81 6.04 13.32 7.69
CA THR A 81 4.92 12.89 8.55
C THR A 81 4.60 11.40 8.41
N GLY A 82 4.85 10.82 7.23
CA GLY A 82 4.43 9.45 6.91
C GLY A 82 2.92 9.29 6.78
N GLU A 83 2.16 10.40 6.72
CA GLU A 83 0.71 10.37 6.50
C GLU A 83 0.44 9.65 5.17
N THR A 84 -0.37 8.62 5.23
CA THR A 84 -0.54 7.64 4.16
C THR A 84 -1.99 7.61 3.69
N THR A 85 -2.19 7.84 2.40
CA THR A 85 -3.46 7.55 1.71
C THR A 85 -3.28 6.33 0.83
N LEU A 86 -4.09 5.30 1.09
CA LEU A 86 -4.16 4.10 0.28
C LEU A 86 -5.36 4.20 -0.67
N TYR A 87 -5.13 3.88 -1.94
CA TYR A 87 -6.13 3.87 -2.99
C TYR A 87 -6.36 2.44 -3.45
N LEU A 88 -7.58 1.96 -3.29
CA LEU A 88 -7.96 0.59 -3.62
C LEU A 88 -9.05 0.59 -4.71
N PRO A 89 -9.12 -0.43 -5.56
CA PRO A 89 -10.27 -0.63 -6.43
C PRO A 89 -11.56 -0.71 -5.62
N ASN A 90 -12.67 -0.27 -6.22
CA ASN A 90 -14.00 -0.47 -5.64
C ASN A 90 -14.37 -1.97 -5.62
N LYS A 91 -15.28 -2.31 -4.72
CA LYS A 91 -15.73 -3.69 -4.52
C LYS A 91 -16.29 -4.30 -5.82
N ASN A 92 -15.90 -5.54 -6.11
CA ASN A 92 -16.37 -6.26 -7.29
C ASN A 92 -16.83 -7.68 -6.93
N ASN A 93 -18.12 -7.79 -6.59
CA ASN A 93 -18.74 -9.06 -6.20
C ASN A 93 -18.58 -10.18 -7.25
N ARG A 94 -18.51 -9.84 -8.55
CA ARG A 94 -18.31 -10.84 -9.62
C ARG A 94 -16.91 -11.44 -9.54
N ARG A 95 -15.90 -10.60 -9.31
CA ARG A 95 -14.51 -11.01 -9.14
C ARG A 95 -14.31 -11.80 -7.86
N GLU A 96 -14.86 -11.34 -6.74
CA GLU A 96 -14.72 -12.00 -5.43
C GLU A 96 -15.29 -13.43 -5.43
N ARG A 97 -16.37 -13.68 -6.17
CA ARG A 97 -16.90 -15.04 -6.36
C ARG A 97 -15.93 -16.00 -7.05
N SER A 98 -15.03 -15.47 -7.87
CA SER A 98 -14.10 -16.28 -8.69
C SER A 98 -12.70 -16.36 -8.07
N GLU A 99 -12.24 -15.28 -7.45
CA GLU A 99 -10.85 -15.11 -6.96
C GLU A 99 -10.76 -15.04 -5.42
N GLY A 100 -11.88 -14.94 -4.73
CA GLY A 100 -11.95 -14.72 -3.28
C GLY A 100 -12.05 -13.24 -2.89
N PRO A 101 -12.38 -12.95 -1.63
CA PRO A 101 -12.50 -11.58 -1.13
C PRO A 101 -11.13 -10.90 -1.06
N LEU A 102 -11.08 -9.62 -1.44
CA LEU A 102 -9.92 -8.75 -1.31
C LEU A 102 -10.37 -7.41 -0.74
N LEU A 103 -9.48 -6.74 -0.02
CA LEU A 103 -9.75 -5.41 0.54
C LEU A 103 -10.03 -4.41 -0.58
N SER A 104 -11.16 -3.70 -0.48
CA SER A 104 -11.60 -2.68 -1.43
C SER A 104 -11.62 -1.28 -0.83
N ALA A 105 -11.93 -0.28 -1.64
CA ALA A 105 -12.07 1.12 -1.20
C ALA A 105 -13.14 1.31 -0.11
N GLU A 106 -14.13 0.43 -0.08
CA GLU A 106 -15.25 0.45 0.87
C GLU A 106 -14.90 -0.17 2.24
N ASP A 107 -13.86 -1.00 2.32
CA ASP A 107 -13.45 -1.70 3.55
C ASP A 107 -12.60 -0.82 4.48
N ILE A 108 -12.96 0.46 4.62
CA ILE A 108 -12.15 1.50 5.27
C ILE A 108 -11.71 1.09 6.68
N THR A 109 -12.63 0.58 7.51
CA THR A 109 -12.35 0.22 8.90
C THR A 109 -11.34 -0.91 9.00
N GLU A 110 -11.49 -1.93 8.16
CA GLU A 110 -10.62 -3.11 8.16
C GLU A 110 -9.22 -2.75 7.63
N VAL A 111 -9.15 -2.03 6.53
CA VAL A 111 -7.89 -1.54 5.95
C VAL A 111 -7.13 -0.66 6.95
N LYS A 112 -7.81 0.25 7.65
CA LYS A 112 -7.15 1.08 8.69
C LYS A 112 -6.67 0.23 9.86
N ALA A 113 -7.42 -0.78 10.28
CA ALA A 113 -7.04 -1.67 11.38
C ALA A 113 -5.81 -2.54 11.03
N LEU A 114 -5.82 -3.16 9.84
CA LEU A 114 -4.82 -4.13 9.39
C LEU A 114 -3.55 -3.46 8.83
N ASN A 115 -3.67 -2.33 8.14
CA ASN A 115 -2.56 -1.70 7.42
C ASN A 115 -2.10 -0.35 8.02
N ASN A 116 -2.83 0.16 9.02
CA ASN A 116 -2.52 1.38 9.79
C ASN A 116 -2.31 2.63 8.92
N VAL A 117 -3.10 2.75 7.85
CA VAL A 117 -3.11 3.90 6.94
C VAL A 117 -4.02 5.00 7.48
N ASP A 118 -3.72 6.25 7.14
CA ASP A 118 -4.48 7.39 7.66
C ASP A 118 -5.78 7.59 6.87
N GLN A 119 -5.73 7.34 5.56
CA GLN A 119 -6.88 7.45 4.65
C GLN A 119 -6.97 6.27 3.68
N VAL A 120 -8.19 5.92 3.32
CA VAL A 120 -8.54 4.94 2.28
C VAL A 120 -9.48 5.64 1.31
N ALA A 121 -9.23 5.48 0.02
CA ALA A 121 -10.05 6.06 -1.04
C ALA A 121 -10.10 5.11 -2.24
N SER A 122 -11.04 5.36 -3.16
CA SER A 122 -11.07 4.64 -4.42
C SER A 122 -9.97 5.14 -5.37
N VAL A 123 -9.49 4.28 -6.27
CA VAL A 123 -8.49 4.65 -7.28
C VAL A 123 -8.96 5.84 -8.14
N GLU A 124 -10.26 5.95 -8.41
CA GLU A 124 -10.83 7.06 -9.19
C GLU A 124 -10.64 8.42 -8.49
N MET A 125 -10.57 8.45 -7.15
CA MET A 125 -10.37 9.68 -6.38
C MET A 125 -8.92 10.18 -6.42
N MET A 126 -7.96 9.35 -6.84
CA MET A 126 -6.54 9.70 -6.82
C MET A 126 -6.21 10.92 -7.68
N GLY A 127 -6.79 11.00 -8.89
CA GLY A 127 -6.59 12.13 -9.80
C GLY A 127 -7.01 13.47 -9.17
N GLU A 128 -8.19 13.50 -8.56
CA GLU A 128 -8.70 14.69 -7.88
C GLU A 128 -7.87 15.06 -6.64
N HIS A 129 -7.41 14.07 -5.86
CA HIS A 129 -6.52 14.33 -4.73
C HIS A 129 -5.18 14.93 -5.16
N LEU A 130 -4.56 14.37 -6.22
CA LEU A 130 -3.32 14.90 -6.78
C LEU A 130 -3.51 16.32 -7.35
N TRP A 131 -4.62 16.57 -8.03
CA TRP A 131 -4.98 17.90 -8.51
C TRP A 131 -5.06 18.92 -7.37
N ARG A 132 -5.76 18.59 -6.28
CA ARG A 132 -5.84 19.45 -5.09
C ARG A 132 -4.48 19.68 -4.43
N MET A 133 -3.63 18.66 -4.33
CA MET A 133 -2.27 18.80 -3.80
C MET A 133 -1.43 19.72 -4.69
N ARG A 134 -1.48 19.56 -6.01
CA ARG A 134 -0.79 20.43 -6.97
C ARG A 134 -1.25 21.88 -6.83
N MET A 135 -2.55 22.12 -6.66
CA MET A 135 -3.07 23.48 -6.53
C MET A 135 -2.71 24.16 -5.20
N ARG A 136 -2.56 23.39 -4.12
CA ARG A 136 -2.30 23.93 -2.78
C ARG A 136 -0.82 24.05 -2.44
N SER A 137 -0.03 23.00 -2.71
CA SER A 137 1.33 22.89 -2.19
C SER A 137 2.39 22.61 -3.25
N LYS A 138 2.01 22.16 -4.46
CA LYS A 138 2.96 21.77 -5.54
C LYS A 138 4.09 20.88 -5.01
N PRO A 139 3.77 19.70 -4.44
CA PRO A 139 4.75 18.89 -3.74
C PRO A 139 5.82 18.36 -4.69
N ILE A 140 7.03 18.15 -4.16
CA ILE A 140 8.06 17.34 -4.83
C ILE A 140 7.58 15.89 -4.85
N VAL A 141 7.64 15.25 -6.01
CA VAL A 141 7.08 13.90 -6.20
C VAL A 141 8.20 12.90 -6.39
N TYR A 142 8.26 11.93 -5.48
CA TYR A 142 9.07 10.73 -5.60
C TYR A 142 8.23 9.62 -6.23
N LEU A 143 8.69 9.09 -7.36
CA LEU A 143 8.08 7.93 -8.00
C LEU A 143 8.98 6.71 -7.78
N TYR A 144 8.35 5.55 -7.63
CA TYR A 144 9.07 4.29 -7.70
C TYR A 144 9.76 4.19 -9.07
N GLN A 145 11.09 4.09 -9.09
CA GLN A 145 11.94 4.09 -10.29
C GLN A 145 12.13 5.44 -11.01
N SER A 146 12.16 6.58 -10.30
CA SER A 146 12.65 7.85 -10.90
C SER A 146 14.09 8.18 -10.46
N PRO A 147 15.02 8.41 -11.41
CA PRO A 147 14.84 8.29 -12.87
C PRO A 147 14.73 6.82 -13.30
N PRO A 148 13.98 6.51 -14.37
CA PRO A 148 13.89 5.15 -14.88
C PRO A 148 15.26 4.71 -15.40
N GLU A 149 15.81 3.64 -14.84
CA GLU A 149 17.10 3.09 -15.27
C GLU A 149 17.03 2.36 -16.63
N ARG A 150 15.86 2.32 -17.27
CA ARG A 150 15.67 1.68 -18.58
C ARG A 150 14.87 2.57 -19.52
N HIS A 151 15.39 2.77 -20.74
CA HIS A 151 14.64 3.31 -21.86
C HIS A 151 13.42 2.40 -22.10
N ALA A 152 12.25 3.01 -22.31
CA ALA A 152 11.08 2.29 -22.82
C ALA A 152 11.43 1.76 -24.21
N GLU A 153 11.54 0.44 -24.33
CA GLU A 153 11.47 -0.30 -25.60
C GLU A 153 10.03 -0.72 -25.87
#